data_AF-A0A8S0S5B2-F1
#
_entry.id   AF-A0A8S0S5B2-F1
#
_cell.length_a   1.000
_cell.length_b   1.000
_cell.length_c   1.000
_cell.angle_alpha   90.00
_cell.angle_beta   90.00
_cell.angle_gamma   90.00
#
_symmetry.space_group_name_H-M   'P 1'
#
loop_
_entity.id
_entity.type
_entity.pdbx_description
1 polymer ?
#
loop_
_entity_poly.entity_id
_entity_poly.type
_entity_poly.pdbx_seq_one_letter_code
_entity_poly.pdbx_strand_id
1 'polypeptide(L)'
;MEILQNSVAVCCAVIFLIYAWKILNWVWFRPKKLERCLRQQGFTGNPYKLLFGDFKEMTKMANEAKSKPIDFSNDIMPRVMPFIHKAVKNYGENSLLWFGPRPAALITNPVIIREILSKSYIFQKPPSPPVAKLLVQGLATYETDKWAKHRRLINPAFHLEKLKHMLPSFYLSCCEMLGKWDKIVPSERSSELDVSPGGVMILKMTTSYKLIPEISIAENNWETKLQPQSMMQTLQPFKINYNSGRHTYCRMQLSDIIEAHLQTLLKKKSGPSQGKQELKK
;
A
#
# COMPACT_ATOMS: atom_id res chain seq x y z
N MET A 1 -53.03 -4.43 4.12
CA MET A 1 -51.75 -4.98 4.64
C MET A 1 -51.12 -5.95 3.64
N GLU A 2 -51.85 -6.95 3.16
CA GLU A 2 -51.34 -8.00 2.25
C GLU A 2 -50.84 -7.48 0.88
N ILE A 3 -51.56 -6.54 0.25
CA ILE A 3 -51.13 -5.96 -1.05
C ILE A 3 -49.81 -5.20 -0.93
N LEU A 4 -49.61 -4.46 0.18
CA LEU A 4 -48.37 -3.75 0.46
C LEU A 4 -47.22 -4.73 0.71
N GLN A 5 -47.48 -5.80 1.45
CA GLN A 5 -46.50 -6.86 1.73
C GLN A 5 -46.07 -7.59 0.47
N ASN A 6 -47.01 -7.93 -0.42
CA ASN A 6 -46.72 -8.57 -1.71
C ASN A 6 -45.93 -7.65 -2.65
N SER A 7 -46.27 -6.35 -2.69
CA SER A 7 -45.52 -5.35 -3.46
C SER A 7 -44.08 -5.22 -2.99
N VAL A 8 -43.86 -5.14 -1.67
CA VAL A 8 -42.51 -5.09 -1.08
C VAL A 8 -41.73 -6.37 -1.40
N ALA A 9 -42.36 -7.55 -1.31
CA ALA A 9 -41.71 -8.81 -1.65
C ALA A 9 -41.28 -8.88 -3.12
N VAL A 10 -42.12 -8.40 -4.05
CA VAL A 10 -41.78 -8.33 -5.48
C VAL A 10 -40.61 -7.37 -5.72
N CYS A 11 -40.62 -6.18 -5.12
CA CYS A 11 -39.51 -5.24 -5.21
C CYS A 11 -38.18 -5.85 -4.71
N CYS A 12 -38.21 -6.52 -3.55
CA CYS A 12 -37.05 -7.22 -3.01
C CYS A 12 -36.54 -8.32 -3.95
N ALA A 13 -37.44 -9.11 -4.54
CA ALA A 13 -37.08 -10.15 -5.50
C ALA A 13 -36.44 -9.58 -6.77
N VAL A 14 -36.99 -8.49 -7.32
CA VAL A 14 -36.41 -7.79 -8.48
C VAL A 14 -35.02 -7.25 -8.17
N ILE A 15 -34.84 -6.62 -7.01
CA ILE A 15 -33.53 -6.12 -6.56
C ILE A 15 -32.54 -7.28 -6.44
N PHE A 16 -32.95 -8.40 -5.83
CA PHE A 16 -32.11 -9.59 -5.70
C PHE A 16 -31.66 -10.13 -7.07
N LEU A 17 -32.59 -10.25 -8.03
CA LEU A 17 -32.28 -10.70 -9.39
C LEU A 17 -31.29 -9.77 -10.10
N ILE A 18 -31.45 -8.45 -9.93
CA ILE A 18 -30.51 -7.46 -10.48
C ILE A 18 -29.11 -7.65 -9.88
N TYR A 19 -28.99 -7.80 -8.57
CA TYR A 19 -27.70 -8.03 -7.92
C TYR A 19 -27.08 -9.38 -8.30
N ALA A 20 -27.87 -10.44 -8.33
CA ALA A 20 -27.44 -11.76 -8.76
C ALA A 20 -26.89 -11.72 -10.20
N TRP A 21 -27.59 -11.04 -11.11
CA TRP A 21 -27.13 -10.84 -12.48
C TRP A 21 -25.85 -10.01 -12.55
N LYS A 22 -25.74 -8.92 -11.78
CA LYS A 22 -24.52 -8.10 -11.71
C LYS A 22 -23.33 -8.91 -11.20
N ILE A 23 -23.53 -9.74 -10.18
CA ILE A 23 -22.50 -10.63 -9.63
C ILE A 23 -22.10 -11.67 -10.67
N LEU A 24 -23.06 -12.35 -11.30
CA LEU A 24 -22.77 -13.35 -12.33
C LEU A 24 -22.00 -12.74 -13.51
N ASN A 25 -22.39 -11.56 -13.96
CA ASN A 25 -21.68 -10.83 -15.00
C ASN A 25 -20.26 -10.43 -14.58
N TRP A 26 -20.09 -9.96 -13.34
CA TRP A 26 -18.78 -9.58 -12.81
C TRP A 26 -17.83 -10.77 -12.59
N VAL A 27 -18.35 -11.89 -12.08
CA VAL A 27 -17.56 -13.09 -11.74
C VAL A 27 -17.31 -13.97 -12.95
N TRP A 28 -18.25 -14.10 -13.88
CA TRP A 28 -18.15 -15.11 -14.96
C TRP A 28 -18.03 -14.49 -16.35
N PHE A 29 -19.04 -13.74 -16.79
CA PHE A 29 -19.13 -13.30 -18.18
C PHE A 29 -18.05 -12.27 -18.54
N ARG A 30 -17.83 -11.27 -17.69
CA ARG A 30 -16.82 -10.23 -17.95
C ARG A 30 -15.39 -10.79 -17.98
N PRO A 31 -14.94 -11.60 -17.00
CA PRO A 31 -13.62 -12.23 -17.07
C PRO A 31 -13.44 -13.08 -18.33
N LYS A 32 -14.43 -13.91 -18.70
CA LYS A 32 -14.34 -14.75 -19.90
C LYS A 32 -14.28 -13.95 -21.20
N LYS A 33 -15.03 -12.84 -21.28
CA LYS A 33 -14.97 -11.93 -22.44
C LYS A 33 -13.61 -11.27 -22.56
N LEU A 34 -13.05 -10.79 -21.45
CA LEU A 34 -11.72 -10.16 -21.42
C LEU A 34 -10.62 -11.17 -21.73
N GLU A 35 -10.72 -12.40 -21.20
CA GLU A 35 -9.80 -13.50 -21.50
C GLU A 35 -9.74 -13.76 -23.01
N ARG A 36 -10.90 -13.87 -23.67
CA ARG A 36 -10.97 -14.06 -25.13
C ARG A 36 -10.29 -12.92 -25.88
N CYS A 37 -10.58 -11.67 -25.51
CA CYS A 37 -10.00 -10.49 -26.16
C CYS A 37 -8.47 -10.46 -26.04
N LEU A 38 -7.95 -10.69 -24.83
CA LEU A 38 -6.51 -10.69 -24.58
C LEU A 38 -5.80 -11.83 -25.30
N ARG A 39 -6.40 -13.02 -25.35
CA ARG A 39 -5.87 -14.16 -26.12
C ARG A 39 -5.82 -13.87 -27.62
N GLN A 40 -6.84 -13.19 -28.17
CA GLN A 40 -6.83 -12.75 -29.57
C GLN A 40 -5.74 -11.71 -29.86
N GLN A 41 -5.36 -10.91 -28.87
CA GLN A 41 -4.26 -9.95 -28.95
C GLN A 41 -2.88 -10.58 -28.74
N GLY A 42 -2.79 -11.91 -28.59
CA GLY A 42 -1.53 -12.63 -28.43
C GLY A 42 -1.03 -12.78 -27.00
N PHE A 43 -1.84 -12.44 -25.98
CA PHE A 43 -1.49 -12.72 -24.59
C PHE A 43 -1.76 -14.18 -24.24
N THR A 44 -0.80 -14.81 -23.57
CA THR A 44 -0.89 -16.21 -23.15
C THR A 44 -0.68 -16.32 -21.64
N GLY A 45 -1.35 -17.29 -21.02
CA GLY A 45 -1.32 -17.44 -19.57
C GLY A 45 -2.37 -18.40 -19.05
N ASN A 46 -2.41 -18.53 -17.73
CA ASN A 46 -3.36 -19.38 -17.03
C ASN A 46 -4.80 -19.01 -17.39
N PRO A 47 -5.70 -20.00 -17.58
CA PRO A 47 -7.11 -19.72 -17.75
C PRO A 47 -7.71 -19.13 -16.47
N TYR A 48 -8.76 -18.32 -16.63
CA TYR A 48 -9.44 -17.72 -15.47
C TYR A 48 -9.99 -18.80 -14.52
N LYS A 49 -9.63 -18.70 -13.23
CA LYS A 49 -10.18 -19.50 -12.12
C LYS A 49 -11.18 -18.66 -11.32
N LEU A 50 -12.38 -19.21 -11.09
CA LEU A 50 -13.52 -18.51 -10.49
C LEU A 50 -13.14 -17.79 -9.18
N LEU A 51 -13.53 -16.52 -9.05
CA LEU A 51 -13.34 -15.59 -7.93
C LEU A 51 -11.89 -15.24 -7.57
N PHE A 52 -11.01 -16.23 -7.44
CA PHE A 52 -9.66 -16.06 -6.90
C PHE A 52 -8.58 -15.92 -7.97
N GLY A 53 -8.83 -16.33 -9.21
CA GLY A 53 -7.82 -16.29 -10.27
C GLY A 53 -6.56 -17.04 -9.82
N ASP A 54 -5.42 -16.36 -9.89
CA ASP A 54 -4.12 -16.94 -9.54
C ASP A 54 -3.69 -16.67 -8.09
N PHE A 55 -4.52 -16.01 -7.26
CA PHE A 55 -4.12 -15.62 -5.89
C PHE A 55 -3.64 -16.81 -5.04
N LYS A 56 -4.31 -17.95 -5.12
CA LYS A 56 -3.92 -19.15 -4.34
C LYS A 56 -2.52 -19.64 -4.71
N GLU A 57 -2.19 -19.64 -6.00
CA GLU A 57 -0.86 -20.05 -6.48
C GLU A 57 0.20 -19.00 -6.14
N MET A 58 -0.12 -17.72 -6.31
CA MET A 58 0.76 -16.62 -5.91
C MET A 58 1.14 -16.72 -4.42
N THR A 59 0.15 -16.89 -3.54
CA THR A 59 0.40 -17.00 -2.08
C THR A 59 1.19 -18.27 -1.75
N LYS A 60 0.85 -19.41 -2.35
CA LYS A 60 1.58 -20.66 -2.16
C LYS A 60 3.05 -20.51 -2.54
N MET A 61 3.33 -20.05 -3.76
CA MET A 61 4.70 -19.88 -4.25
C MET A 61 5.46 -18.82 -3.45
N ALA A 62 4.80 -17.73 -3.02
CA ALA A 62 5.44 -16.73 -2.18
C ALA A 62 5.84 -17.30 -0.81
N ASN A 63 5.01 -18.15 -0.20
CA ASN A 63 5.34 -18.80 1.06
C ASN A 63 6.47 -19.83 0.91
N GLU A 64 6.42 -20.66 -0.13
CA GLU A 64 7.49 -21.61 -0.46
C GLU A 64 8.81 -20.93 -0.80
N ALA A 65 8.75 -19.80 -1.52
CA ALA A 65 9.93 -19.00 -1.80
C ALA A 65 10.50 -18.46 -0.50
N LYS A 66 9.67 -17.88 0.38
CA LYS A 66 10.06 -17.29 1.67
C LYS A 66 10.64 -18.29 2.67
N SER A 67 10.15 -19.53 2.69
CA SER A 67 10.60 -20.57 3.62
C SER A 67 12.02 -21.08 3.32
N LYS A 68 12.52 -20.86 2.12
CA LYS A 68 13.90 -21.19 1.75
C LYS A 68 14.88 -20.12 2.24
N PRO A 69 16.16 -20.41 2.48
CA PRO A 69 17.16 -19.37 2.68
C PRO A 69 17.28 -18.50 1.42
N ILE A 70 17.70 -17.25 1.60
CA ILE A 70 18.03 -16.36 0.48
C ILE A 70 19.41 -16.79 -0.04
N ASP A 71 19.50 -17.02 -1.34
CA ASP A 71 20.78 -17.29 -1.99
C ASP A 71 21.57 -15.99 -2.20
N PHE A 72 22.89 -16.07 -2.19
CA PHE A 72 23.80 -14.96 -2.50
C PHE A 72 23.91 -14.77 -4.02
N SER A 73 22.77 -14.53 -4.66
CA SER A 73 22.66 -14.31 -6.10
C SER A 73 22.05 -12.94 -6.39
N ASN A 74 22.48 -12.34 -7.50
CA ASN A 74 21.87 -11.11 -8.02
C ASN A 74 20.48 -11.37 -8.62
N ASP A 75 20.12 -12.63 -8.90
CA ASP A 75 18.79 -12.99 -9.37
C ASP A 75 17.80 -13.16 -8.21
N ILE A 76 17.26 -12.02 -7.77
CA ILE A 76 16.31 -11.96 -6.65
C ILE A 76 14.86 -12.21 -7.07
N MET A 77 14.57 -12.23 -8.39
CA MET A 77 13.21 -12.31 -8.90
C MET A 77 12.48 -13.61 -8.50
N PRO A 78 13.11 -14.81 -8.56
CA PRO A 78 12.50 -16.05 -8.09
C PRO A 78 12.14 -16.01 -6.59
N ARG A 79 12.83 -15.19 -5.80
CA ARG A 79 12.57 -15.02 -4.36
C ARG A 79 11.44 -14.04 -4.09
N VAL A 80 11.43 -12.88 -4.75
CA VAL A 80 10.50 -11.78 -4.43
C VAL A 80 9.15 -11.93 -5.15
N MET A 81 9.17 -12.33 -6.42
CA MET A 81 7.96 -12.52 -7.24
C MET A 81 8.00 -13.87 -7.98
N PRO A 82 8.03 -15.01 -7.25
CA PRO A 82 8.20 -16.35 -7.84
C PRO A 82 7.15 -16.66 -8.92
N PHE A 83 5.91 -16.24 -8.70
CA PHE A 83 4.81 -16.51 -9.62
C PHE A 83 4.95 -15.73 -10.94
N ILE A 84 5.34 -14.46 -10.88
CA ILE A 84 5.57 -13.63 -12.08
C ILE A 84 6.78 -14.18 -12.85
N HIS A 85 7.86 -14.51 -12.14
CA HIS A 85 9.03 -15.14 -12.73
C HIS A 85 8.68 -16.41 -13.51
N LYS A 86 7.88 -17.30 -12.88
CA LYS A 86 7.39 -18.52 -13.53
C LYS A 86 6.51 -18.21 -14.74
N ALA A 87 5.62 -17.23 -14.64
CA ALA A 87 4.72 -16.87 -15.74
C ALA A 87 5.51 -16.37 -16.97
N VAL A 88 6.46 -15.46 -16.77
CA VAL A 88 7.35 -14.97 -17.84
C VAL A 88 8.14 -16.12 -18.46
N LYS A 89 8.69 -17.02 -17.64
CA LYS A 89 9.45 -18.17 -18.14
C LYS A 89 8.60 -19.12 -18.99
N ASN A 90 7.33 -19.30 -18.64
CA ASN A 90 6.44 -20.24 -19.31
C ASN A 90 5.72 -19.66 -20.54
N TYR A 91 5.37 -18.37 -20.50
CA TYR A 91 4.49 -17.73 -21.48
C TYR A 91 5.16 -16.57 -22.24
N GLY A 92 6.36 -16.17 -21.84
CA GLY A 92 7.14 -15.13 -22.50
C GLY A 92 6.69 -13.70 -22.16
N GLU A 93 7.00 -12.78 -23.08
CA GLU A 93 6.81 -11.34 -22.91
C GLU A 93 5.33 -10.91 -22.79
N ASN A 94 4.42 -11.62 -23.46
CA ASN A 94 2.99 -11.33 -23.46
C ASN A 94 2.25 -12.27 -22.48
N SER A 95 2.67 -12.24 -21.22
CA SER A 95 2.08 -13.08 -20.17
C SER A 95 0.78 -12.47 -19.61
N LEU A 96 -0.21 -13.31 -19.32
CA LEU A 96 -1.47 -12.96 -18.68
C LEU A 96 -1.56 -13.54 -17.26
N LEU A 97 -1.92 -12.71 -16.29
CA LEU A 97 -2.14 -13.09 -14.89
C LEU A 97 -3.56 -12.72 -14.43
N TRP A 98 -4.08 -13.40 -13.41
CA TRP A 98 -5.39 -13.12 -12.82
C TRP A 98 -5.32 -12.65 -11.36
N PHE A 99 -5.76 -11.42 -11.12
CA PHE A 99 -6.02 -10.88 -9.79
C PHE A 99 -7.52 -10.96 -9.49
N GLY A 100 -7.95 -12.13 -9.01
CA GLY A 100 -9.37 -12.45 -8.89
C GLY A 100 -10.04 -12.38 -10.26
N PRO A 101 -11.21 -11.72 -10.43
CA PRO A 101 -11.87 -11.58 -11.73
C PRO A 101 -11.23 -10.51 -12.64
N ARG A 102 -10.11 -9.89 -12.25
CA ARG A 102 -9.44 -8.87 -13.06
C ARG A 102 -8.20 -9.47 -13.75
N PRO A 103 -8.14 -9.47 -15.09
CA PRO A 103 -6.92 -9.85 -15.78
C PRO A 103 -5.87 -8.74 -15.65
N ALA A 104 -4.60 -9.13 -15.64
CA ALA A 104 -3.44 -8.25 -15.73
C ALA A 104 -2.52 -8.74 -16.83
N ALA A 105 -2.32 -7.89 -17.83
CA ALA A 105 -1.31 -8.07 -18.85
C ALA A 105 0.06 -7.71 -18.27
N LEU A 106 1.01 -8.63 -18.36
CA LEU A 106 2.40 -8.35 -18.06
C LEU A 106 3.06 -7.80 -19.32
N ILE A 107 3.72 -6.64 -19.17
CA ILE A 107 4.38 -5.95 -20.26
C ILE A 107 5.84 -5.80 -19.88
N THR A 108 6.73 -6.36 -20.68
CA THR A 108 8.18 -6.31 -20.46
C THR A 108 8.88 -5.32 -21.38
N ASN A 109 8.26 -4.94 -22.51
CA ASN A 109 8.86 -4.03 -23.47
C ASN A 109 9.00 -2.60 -22.90
N PRO A 110 10.23 -2.05 -22.78
CA PRO A 110 10.46 -0.75 -22.15
C PRO A 110 9.85 0.43 -22.91
N VAL A 111 9.71 0.33 -24.24
CA VAL A 111 9.10 1.38 -25.07
C VAL A 111 7.61 1.51 -24.73
N ILE A 112 6.92 0.37 -24.63
CA ILE A 112 5.50 0.31 -24.27
C ILE A 112 5.30 0.75 -22.82
N ILE A 113 6.14 0.28 -21.90
CA ILE A 113 6.11 0.69 -20.49
C ILE A 113 6.24 2.21 -20.38
N ARG A 114 7.20 2.82 -21.09
CA ARG A 114 7.39 4.27 -21.11
C ARG A 114 6.14 4.98 -21.62
N GLU A 115 5.51 4.49 -22.70
CA GLU A 115 4.30 5.08 -23.24
C GLU A 115 3.13 5.03 -22.24
N ILE A 116 2.91 3.87 -21.62
CA ILE A 116 1.85 3.67 -20.60
C ILE A 116 2.08 4.61 -19.41
N LEU A 117 3.31 4.66 -18.89
CA LEU A 117 3.65 5.50 -17.74
C LEU A 117 3.64 7.00 -18.05
N SER A 118 3.83 7.39 -19.30
CA SER A 118 3.74 8.80 -19.73
C SER A 118 2.29 9.28 -19.86
N LYS A 119 1.36 8.39 -20.20
CA LYS A 119 -0.06 8.70 -20.44
C LYS A 119 -0.92 8.46 -19.19
N SER A 120 -0.57 9.08 -18.06
CA SER A 120 -1.22 8.88 -16.75
C SER A 120 -2.72 9.24 -16.69
N TYR A 121 -3.20 10.11 -17.58
CA TYR A 121 -4.63 10.43 -17.71
C TYR A 121 -5.46 9.28 -18.27
N ILE A 122 -4.86 8.45 -19.14
CA ILE A 122 -5.48 7.27 -19.76
C ILE A 122 -5.27 6.05 -18.87
N PHE A 123 -4.04 5.84 -18.42
CA PHE A 123 -3.65 4.70 -17.59
C PHE A 123 -3.58 5.11 -16.12
N GLN A 124 -4.71 5.03 -15.45
CA GLN A 124 -4.81 5.31 -14.02
C GLN A 124 -4.45 4.07 -13.19
N LYS A 125 -3.97 4.30 -11.97
CA LYS A 125 -3.71 3.21 -11.02
C LYS A 125 -5.01 2.44 -10.71
N PRO A 126 -4.92 1.12 -10.42
CA PRO A 126 -6.08 0.37 -10.00
C PRO A 126 -6.69 0.97 -8.72
N PRO A 127 -8.02 1.03 -8.62
CA PRO A 127 -8.67 1.61 -7.46
C PRO A 127 -8.32 0.79 -6.21
N SER A 128 -7.85 1.49 -5.18
CA SER A 128 -7.57 0.89 -3.87
C SER A 128 -8.86 0.34 -3.25
N PRO A 129 -8.79 -0.77 -2.48
CA PRO A 129 -9.92 -1.22 -1.67
C PRO A 129 -10.46 -0.08 -0.80
N PRO A 130 -11.78 0.00 -0.54
CA PRO A 130 -12.38 1.09 0.23
C PRO A 130 -11.72 1.32 1.59
N VAL A 131 -11.33 0.25 2.29
CA VAL A 131 -10.63 0.31 3.58
C VAL A 131 -9.25 0.96 3.44
N ALA A 132 -8.48 0.57 2.42
CA ALA A 132 -7.17 1.17 2.16
C ALA A 132 -7.27 2.66 1.80
N LYS A 133 -8.35 3.06 1.12
CA LYS A 133 -8.62 4.46 0.77
C LYS A 133 -8.93 5.33 1.99
N LEU A 134 -9.46 4.75 3.06
CA LEU A 134 -9.71 5.48 4.31
C LEU A 134 -8.44 5.59 5.17
N LEU A 135 -7.63 4.54 5.19
CA LEU A 135 -6.42 4.47 6.01
C LEU A 135 -5.21 5.18 5.38
N VAL A 136 -5.14 5.22 4.04
CA VAL A 136 -3.99 5.74 3.29
C VAL A 136 -4.47 6.71 2.22
N GLN A 137 -4.70 7.96 2.61
CA GLN A 137 -4.89 9.07 1.67
C GLN A 137 -3.58 9.84 1.51
N GLY A 138 -3.20 10.10 0.26
CA GLY A 138 -1.99 10.87 -0.01
C GLY A 138 -1.48 10.67 -1.43
N LEU A 139 -0.21 11.05 -1.64
CA LEU A 139 0.40 11.08 -2.97
C LEU A 139 0.38 9.71 -3.68
N ALA A 140 0.45 8.60 -2.93
CA ALA A 140 0.38 7.25 -3.51
C ALA A 140 -0.99 6.93 -4.13
N THR A 141 -2.08 7.46 -3.57
CA THR A 141 -3.46 7.15 -3.98
C THR A 141 -4.13 8.22 -4.83
N TYR A 142 -3.58 9.44 -4.87
CA TYR A 142 -4.06 10.49 -5.76
C TYR A 142 -3.69 10.23 -7.22
N GLU A 143 -4.59 10.63 -8.12
CA GLU A 143 -4.45 10.56 -9.57
C GLU A 143 -4.58 11.97 -10.19
N THR A 144 -4.11 12.10 -11.43
CA THR A 144 -4.25 13.30 -12.28
C THR A 144 -3.93 14.62 -11.57
N ASP A 145 -4.84 15.59 -11.57
CA ASP A 145 -4.61 16.96 -11.10
C ASP A 145 -4.41 17.01 -9.58
N LYS A 146 -5.08 16.12 -8.84
CA LYS A 146 -4.87 15.98 -7.39
C LYS A 146 -3.46 15.49 -7.12
N TRP A 147 -2.96 14.52 -7.87
CA TRP A 147 -1.58 14.07 -7.74
C TRP A 147 -0.60 15.19 -8.10
N ALA A 148 -0.81 15.90 -9.21
CA ALA A 148 0.06 16.98 -9.67
C ALA A 148 0.18 18.11 -8.64
N LYS A 149 -0.95 18.55 -8.05
CA LYS A 149 -0.97 19.57 -7.01
C LYS A 149 -0.13 19.17 -5.79
N HIS A 150 -0.33 17.95 -5.29
CA HIS A 150 0.39 17.48 -4.11
C HIS A 150 1.86 17.21 -4.40
N ARG A 151 2.19 16.70 -5.59
CA ARG A 151 3.59 16.49 -6.01
C ARG A 151 4.34 17.82 -6.10
N ARG A 152 3.71 18.86 -6.67
CA ARG A 152 4.29 20.20 -6.75
C ARG A 152 4.59 20.79 -5.37
N LEU A 153 3.73 20.56 -4.39
CA LEU A 153 3.94 21.03 -3.02
C LEU A 153 5.12 20.33 -2.33
N ILE A 154 5.29 19.02 -2.57
CA ILE A 154 6.29 18.20 -1.89
C ILE A 154 7.68 18.28 -2.56
N ASN A 155 7.74 18.46 -3.88
CA ASN A 155 8.99 18.44 -4.64
C ASN A 155 10.09 19.37 -4.08
N PRO A 156 9.82 20.62 -3.63
CA PRO A 156 10.85 21.52 -3.09
C PRO A 156 11.63 20.93 -1.90
N ALA A 157 10.97 20.18 -1.03
CA ALA A 157 11.62 19.53 0.12
C ALA A 157 12.62 18.44 -0.30
N PHE A 158 12.47 17.88 -1.51
CA PHE A 158 13.32 16.83 -2.07
C PHE A 158 14.28 17.35 -3.15
N HIS A 159 14.49 18.67 -3.23
CA HIS A 159 15.54 19.23 -4.09
C HIS A 159 16.94 18.86 -3.55
N LEU A 160 17.91 18.71 -4.45
CA LEU A 160 19.25 18.23 -4.11
C LEU A 160 19.93 19.05 -3.01
N GLU A 161 19.81 20.39 -3.04
CA GLU A 161 20.39 21.25 -2.00
C GLU A 161 19.75 21.01 -0.62
N LYS A 162 18.44 20.77 -0.57
CA LYS A 162 17.75 20.42 0.68
C LYS A 162 18.15 19.02 1.16
N LEU A 163 18.35 18.08 0.23
CA LEU A 163 18.79 16.73 0.54
C LEU A 163 20.22 16.68 1.10
N LYS A 164 21.13 17.56 0.65
CA LYS A 164 22.47 17.66 1.23
C LYS A 164 22.43 17.99 2.72
N HIS A 165 21.54 18.89 3.15
CA HIS A 165 21.36 19.22 4.56
C HIS A 165 20.82 18.06 5.41
N MET A 166 20.16 17.08 4.77
CA MET A 166 19.65 15.88 5.43
C MET A 166 20.71 14.78 5.62
N LEU A 167 21.80 14.80 4.84
CA LEU A 167 22.83 13.76 4.86
C LEU A 167 23.50 13.57 6.23
N PRO A 168 23.87 14.61 7.00
CA PRO A 168 24.46 14.42 8.33
C PRO A 168 23.53 13.63 9.27
N SER A 169 22.23 13.89 9.23
CA SER A 169 21.23 13.17 10.02
C SER A 169 21.13 11.70 9.63
N PHE A 170 21.25 11.36 8.33
CA PHE A 170 21.30 9.97 7.86
C PHE A 170 22.56 9.27 8.34
N TYR A 171 23.71 9.95 8.20
CA TYR A 171 24.99 9.44 8.63
C TYR A 171 24.98 9.12 10.13
N LEU A 172 24.53 10.05 10.96
CA LEU A 172 24.40 9.85 12.41
C LEU A 172 23.45 8.68 12.74
N SER A 173 22.30 8.59 12.06
CA SER A 173 21.38 7.46 12.26
C SER A 173 22.00 6.11 11.89
N CYS A 174 22.81 6.06 10.82
CA CYS A 174 23.54 4.86 10.43
C CYS A 174 24.60 4.52 11.47
N CYS A 175 25.39 5.49 11.94
CA CYS A 175 26.38 5.29 12.99
C CYS A 175 25.76 4.79 14.30
N GLU A 176 24.63 5.36 14.73
CA GLU A 176 23.89 4.90 15.91
C GLU A 176 23.42 3.44 15.76
N MET A 177 22.97 3.05 14.56
CA MET A 177 22.55 1.69 14.27
C MET A 177 23.73 0.72 14.28
N LEU A 178 24.82 1.07 13.60
CA LEU A 178 26.05 0.27 13.56
C LEU A 178 26.66 0.11 14.95
N GLY A 179 26.74 1.19 15.74
CA GLY A 179 27.24 1.12 17.11
C GLY A 179 26.36 0.28 18.06
N LYS A 180 25.07 0.08 17.75
CA LYS A 180 24.24 -0.91 18.46
C LYS A 180 24.57 -2.33 18.03
N TRP A 181 24.85 -2.56 16.75
CA TRP A 181 25.25 -3.86 16.24
C TRP A 181 26.62 -4.28 16.77
N ASP A 182 27.58 -3.36 16.84
CA ASP A 182 28.92 -3.60 17.42
C ASP A 182 28.85 -4.06 18.88
N LYS A 183 27.85 -3.60 19.64
CA LYS A 183 27.64 -4.05 21.03
C LYS A 183 27.02 -5.44 21.14
N ILE A 184 26.34 -5.90 20.10
CA ILE A 184 25.65 -7.20 20.06
C ILE A 184 26.57 -8.28 19.47
N VAL A 185 27.45 -7.89 18.55
CA VAL A 185 28.39 -8.81 17.88
C VAL A 185 29.70 -8.89 18.68
N PRO A 186 30.07 -10.07 19.22
CA PRO A 186 31.34 -10.24 19.92
C PRO A 186 32.53 -10.06 18.96
N SER A 187 33.57 -9.34 19.42
CA SER A 187 34.72 -8.91 18.62
C SER A 187 35.62 -10.03 18.08
N GLU A 188 35.45 -11.26 18.56
CA GLU A 188 36.38 -12.36 18.29
C GLU A 188 35.83 -13.44 17.33
N ARG A 189 34.56 -13.37 16.92
CA ARG A 189 33.95 -14.36 15.99
C ARG A 189 33.02 -13.71 14.98
N SER A 190 33.01 -14.26 13.77
CA SER A 190 31.97 -13.98 12.78
C SER A 190 30.61 -14.41 13.35
N SER A 191 29.67 -13.48 13.43
CA SER A 191 28.31 -13.73 13.94
C SER A 191 27.28 -13.38 12.88
N GLU A 192 26.27 -14.25 12.72
CA GLU A 192 25.11 -13.96 11.87
C GLU A 192 24.13 -13.06 12.62
N LEU A 193 23.81 -11.90 12.05
CA LEU A 193 22.87 -10.94 12.64
C LEU A 193 21.64 -10.81 11.74
N ASP A 194 20.45 -11.09 12.30
CA ASP A 194 19.20 -10.85 11.60
C ASP A 194 18.85 -9.34 11.57
N VAL A 195 18.93 -8.74 10.38
CA VAL A 195 18.67 -7.32 10.14
C VAL A 195 17.17 -7.02 9.99
N SER A 196 16.31 -8.04 9.80
CA SER A 196 14.90 -7.88 9.43
C SER A 196 13.99 -7.25 10.51
N PRO A 197 14.06 -7.63 11.81
CA PRO A 197 13.17 -7.05 12.81
C PRO A 197 13.57 -5.63 13.23
N GLY A 198 14.85 -5.25 13.06
CA GLY A 198 15.42 -4.00 13.58
C GLY A 198 15.92 -3.02 12.51
N GLY A 199 16.67 -3.46 11.51
CA GLY A 199 17.44 -2.56 10.63
C GLY A 199 16.60 -1.76 9.63
N VAL A 200 15.67 -2.42 8.93
CA VAL A 200 14.85 -1.77 7.89
C VAL A 200 13.78 -0.83 8.49
N MET A 201 13.27 -1.17 9.69
CA MET A 201 12.33 -0.31 10.41
C MET A 201 13.02 0.88 11.06
N ILE A 202 14.19 0.70 11.68
CA ILE A 202 14.91 1.79 12.36
C ILE A 202 15.39 2.82 11.33
N LEU A 203 15.95 2.44 10.17
CA LEU A 203 16.41 3.44 9.20
C LEU A 203 15.23 4.25 8.63
N LYS A 204 14.12 3.60 8.29
CA LYS A 204 12.93 4.25 7.73
C LYS A 204 12.21 5.15 8.73
N MET A 205 12.07 4.70 9.97
CA MET A 205 11.49 5.51 11.03
C MET A 205 12.42 6.67 11.37
N THR A 206 13.70 6.42 11.66
CA THR A 206 14.66 7.43 12.15
C THR A 206 14.92 8.56 11.20
N THR A 207 15.01 8.21 9.95
CA THR A 207 15.08 9.18 8.88
C THR A 207 13.78 9.98 8.82
N SER A 208 12.61 9.34 8.76
CA SER A 208 11.34 10.08 8.63
C SER A 208 11.01 10.95 9.85
N TYR A 209 11.21 10.48 11.08
CA TYR A 209 10.83 11.22 12.29
C TYR A 209 11.77 12.38 12.64
N LYS A 210 13.06 12.33 12.23
CA LYS A 210 13.99 13.45 12.40
C LYS A 210 13.88 14.47 11.25
N LEU A 211 13.59 14.01 10.02
CA LEU A 211 13.50 14.87 8.84
C LEU A 211 12.22 15.70 8.72
N ILE A 212 11.07 15.10 9.05
CA ILE A 212 9.77 15.78 8.85
C ILE A 212 9.67 17.07 9.69
N PRO A 213 10.15 17.13 10.94
CA PRO A 213 10.25 18.38 11.69
C PRO A 213 11.22 19.39 11.07
N GLU A 214 12.39 18.96 10.59
CA GLU A 214 13.40 19.86 9.98
C GLU A 214 12.90 20.51 8.69
N ILE A 215 12.18 19.75 7.85
CA ILE A 215 11.51 20.28 6.65
C ILE A 215 10.39 21.25 7.05
N SER A 216 9.63 20.94 8.11
CA SER A 216 8.53 21.79 8.59
C SER A 216 9.00 23.11 9.22
N ILE A 217 10.16 23.13 9.89
CA ILE A 217 10.74 24.34 10.50
C ILE A 217 11.30 25.28 9.41
N ALA A 218 11.80 24.73 8.30
CA ALA A 218 12.36 25.52 7.21
C ALA A 218 11.31 26.28 6.38
N GLU A 219 10.04 25.86 6.38
CA GLU A 219 9.03 26.39 5.44
C GLU A 219 8.02 27.38 6.03
N ASN A 220 7.98 27.61 7.35
CA ASN A 220 7.13 28.63 8.03
C ASN A 220 5.66 28.72 7.55
N ASN A 221 5.12 27.64 7.00
CA ASN A 221 3.81 27.62 6.37
C ASN A 221 2.83 26.82 7.24
N TRP A 222 1.75 27.45 7.69
CA TRP A 222 0.86 26.86 8.70
C TRP A 222 0.10 25.60 8.20
N GLU A 223 0.00 25.40 6.89
CA GLU A 223 -0.62 24.20 6.29
C GLU A 223 0.22 22.92 6.46
N THR A 224 1.54 23.03 6.66
CA THR A 224 2.41 21.85 6.91
C THR A 224 2.38 21.38 8.36
N LYS A 225 1.73 22.10 9.29
CA LYS A 225 1.57 21.66 10.69
C LYS A 225 0.58 20.50 10.89
N LEU A 226 -0.35 20.28 9.95
CA LEU A 226 -1.43 19.28 10.11
C LEU A 226 -1.13 17.92 9.47
N GLN A 227 -0.15 17.83 8.56
CA GLN A 227 0.25 16.57 7.91
C GLN A 227 1.21 15.64 8.70
N PRO A 228 2.02 16.10 9.69
CA PRO A 228 2.94 15.22 10.41
C PRO A 228 2.19 14.15 11.21
N GLN A 229 1.05 14.48 11.81
CA GLN A 229 0.31 13.52 12.64
C GLN A 229 -0.36 12.40 11.83
N SER A 230 -0.83 12.70 10.61
CA SER A 230 -1.39 11.70 9.68
C SER A 230 -0.30 10.83 9.04
N MET A 231 0.89 11.40 8.76
CA MET A 231 2.07 10.61 8.33
C MET A 231 2.64 9.76 9.46
N MET A 232 2.65 10.25 10.70
CA MET A 232 3.14 9.50 11.86
C MET A 232 2.30 8.26 12.16
N GLN A 233 0.99 8.29 11.85
CA GLN A 233 0.12 7.10 11.94
C GLN A 233 0.35 6.07 10.84
N THR A 234 0.76 6.51 9.65
CA THR A 234 1.10 5.59 8.54
C THR A 234 2.51 4.99 8.69
N LEU A 235 3.36 5.63 9.50
CA LEU A 235 4.71 5.16 9.83
C LEU A 235 4.80 4.38 11.15
N GLN A 236 3.73 4.31 11.96
CA GLN A 236 3.63 3.29 13.01
C GLN A 236 3.78 1.91 12.34
N PRO A 237 4.63 1.02 12.87
CA PRO A 237 4.79 -0.28 12.26
C PRO A 237 3.47 -1.02 12.38
N PHE A 238 2.83 -1.27 11.23
CA PHE A 238 1.89 -2.37 11.11
C PHE A 238 2.65 -3.64 11.47
N LYS A 239 2.63 -4.03 12.75
CA LYS A 239 2.86 -5.42 13.16
C LYS A 239 1.70 -6.23 12.57
N ILE A 240 1.77 -6.52 11.27
CA ILE A 240 1.09 -7.70 10.75
C ILE A 240 1.97 -8.86 11.19
N ASN A 241 1.78 -9.25 12.46
CA ASN A 241 2.32 -10.48 12.98
C ASN A 241 1.52 -11.60 12.29
N TYR A 242 1.97 -12.02 11.11
CA TYR A 242 1.37 -13.14 10.41
C TYR A 242 1.87 -14.41 11.10
N ASN A 243 1.35 -14.65 12.31
CA ASN A 243 1.63 -15.84 13.07
C ASN A 243 0.83 -16.98 12.42
N SER A 244 1.54 -17.87 11.73
CA SER A 244 0.98 -19.08 11.15
C SER A 244 0.48 -19.97 12.28
N GLY A 245 -0.84 -20.09 12.43
CA GLY A 245 -1.45 -21.08 13.31
C GLY A 245 -2.25 -20.51 14.48
N ARG A 246 -3.35 -19.81 14.17
CA ARG A 246 -4.66 -19.99 14.83
C ARG A 246 -5.65 -19.00 14.21
N HIS A 247 -6.70 -19.53 13.60
CA HIS A 247 -7.89 -18.77 13.28
C HIS A 247 -8.52 -18.23 14.58
N THR A 248 -9.31 -17.16 14.45
CA THR A 248 -10.11 -16.43 15.46
C THR A 248 -9.39 -15.24 16.15
N TYR A 249 -10.05 -14.07 16.08
CA TYR A 249 -9.72 -12.78 16.73
C TYR A 249 -8.69 -11.84 16.07
N CYS A 250 -9.02 -11.31 14.88
CA CYS A 250 -8.47 -10.04 14.38
C CYS A 250 -9.57 -8.99 14.14
N ARG A 251 -10.58 -8.96 15.05
CA ARG A 251 -11.68 -7.98 15.02
C ARG A 251 -11.67 -7.00 16.19
N MET A 252 -10.88 -7.23 17.24
CA MET A 252 -10.89 -6.38 18.46
C MET A 252 -9.80 -5.29 18.50
N GLN A 253 -8.69 -5.41 17.79
CA GLN A 253 -7.62 -4.38 17.89
C GLN A 253 -7.86 -3.12 17.04
N LEU A 254 -8.58 -3.21 15.91
CA LEU A 254 -8.77 -2.06 15.03
C LEU A 254 -9.88 -1.11 15.53
N SER A 255 -10.95 -1.63 16.15
CA SER A 255 -12.03 -0.80 16.69
C SER A 255 -11.52 0.08 17.83
N ASP A 256 -10.73 -0.49 18.73
CA ASP A 256 -10.35 0.16 19.98
C ASP A 256 -9.31 1.27 19.76
N ILE A 257 -8.44 1.09 18.76
CA ILE A 257 -7.48 2.12 18.34
C ILE A 257 -8.21 3.30 17.67
N ILE A 258 -9.22 3.02 16.85
CA ILE A 258 -10.03 4.06 16.18
C ILE A 258 -10.87 4.81 17.22
N GLU A 259 -11.51 4.10 18.14
CA GLU A 259 -12.32 4.68 19.23
C GLU A 259 -11.45 5.58 20.13
N ALA A 260 -10.28 5.10 20.56
CA ALA A 260 -9.35 5.88 21.37
C ALA A 260 -8.87 7.15 20.64
N HIS A 261 -8.65 7.07 19.33
CA HIS A 261 -8.24 8.22 18.53
C HIS A 261 -9.36 9.25 18.36
N LEU A 262 -10.60 8.80 18.15
CA LEU A 262 -11.77 9.67 18.07
C LEU A 262 -12.06 10.38 19.40
N GLN A 263 -11.94 9.68 20.54
CA GLN A 263 -12.13 10.29 21.86
C GLN A 263 -11.05 11.34 22.18
N THR A 264 -9.82 11.13 21.70
CA THR A 264 -8.73 12.10 21.84
C THR A 264 -8.99 13.37 21.03
N LEU A 265 -9.54 13.23 19.81
CA LEU A 265 -9.91 14.36 18.96
C LEU A 265 -11.11 15.14 19.49
N LEU A 266 -12.09 14.45 20.08
CA LEU A 266 -13.27 15.07 20.71
C LEU A 266 -12.90 15.86 21.97
N LYS A 267 -12.03 15.32 22.84
CA LYS A 267 -11.50 16.04 24.02
C LYS A 267 -10.72 17.31 23.65
N LYS A 268 -10.00 17.29 22.52
CA LYS A 268 -9.22 18.44 22.05
C LYS A 268 -10.09 19.58 21.52
N LYS A 269 -11.34 19.26 21.15
CA LYS A 269 -12.33 20.24 20.66
C LYS A 269 -13.19 20.84 21.78
N SER A 270 -13.15 20.29 23.00
CA SER A 270 -13.99 20.70 24.13
C SER A 270 -13.22 21.35 25.31
N GLY A 271 -11.98 21.81 25.12
CA GLY A 271 -11.23 22.58 26.13
C GLY A 271 -11.46 24.10 26.02
N PRO A 272 -11.41 24.87 27.13
CA PRO A 272 -12.15 26.11 27.27
C PRO A 272 -11.56 27.30 26.49
N SER A 273 -12.45 28.09 25.87
CA SER A 273 -12.19 29.45 25.40
C SER A 273 -11.61 30.30 26.54
N GLN A 274 -10.29 30.50 26.55
CA GLN A 274 -9.68 31.59 27.30
C GLN A 274 -9.42 32.76 26.36
N GLY A 275 -10.11 33.87 26.66
CA GLY A 275 -10.02 35.11 25.92
C GLY A 275 -8.69 35.84 26.11
N LYS A 276 -8.51 36.84 25.26
CA LYS A 276 -7.76 38.04 25.59
C LYS A 276 -8.52 39.25 25.07
N GLN A 277 -9.01 40.05 26.02
CA GLN A 277 -9.05 41.50 25.89
C GLN A 277 -7.64 42.02 25.59
N GLU A 278 -7.54 43.04 24.74
CA GLU A 278 -6.94 44.36 25.01
C GLU A 278 -7.37 45.31 23.87
N LEU A 279 -8.16 46.37 24.11
CA LEU A 279 -7.86 47.69 24.69
C LEU A 279 -7.42 48.74 23.63
N LYS A 280 -8.12 49.90 23.69
CA LYS A 280 -7.88 51.22 23.06
C LYS A 280 -8.48 51.49 21.66
N LYS A 281 -9.68 52.08 21.65
CA LYS A 281 -9.85 53.54 21.75
C LYS A 281 -11.01 53.85 22.69
#